data_AF-A0A392QRL6-F1
#
_entry.id   AF-A0A392QRL6-F1
#
_cell.length_a   1.000
_cell.length_b   1.000
_cell.length_c   1.000
_cell.angle_alpha   90.00
_cell.angle_beta   90.00
_cell.angle_gamma   90.00
#
_symmetry.space_group_name_H-M   'P 1'
#
loop_
_entity.id
_entity.type
_entity.pdbx_description
1 polymer ?
#
loop_
_entity_poly.entity_id
_entity_poly.type
_entity_poly.pdbx_seq_one_letter_code
_entity_poly.pdbx_strand_id
1 'polypeptide(L)'
;MALVLCIQHWRHYLLGREFIVYTDHKSLKHFLQQKITSPDQQCWLAKLLGYQFEVKYKPGLENRAADALSRCYDELDLCTIISYPQWVESQRLLDEVKNDTTIQKLIQEVSSNPDSKPGYSVKQ
;
A
#
# COMPACT_ATOMS: atom_id res chain seq x y z
N MET A 1 -0.34 -4.15 -18.40
CA MET A 1 0.22 -2.96 -17.69
C MET A 1 1.42 -3.30 -16.81
N ALA A 2 1.35 -4.33 -15.94
CA ALA A 2 2.37 -4.62 -14.93
C ALA A 2 3.82 -4.75 -15.45
N LEU A 3 4.04 -5.38 -16.61
CA LEU A 3 5.38 -5.52 -17.22
C LEU A 3 6.05 -4.17 -17.48
N VAL A 4 5.35 -3.26 -18.15
CA VAL A 4 5.86 -1.93 -18.53
C VAL A 4 6.16 -1.12 -17.27
N LEU A 5 5.25 -1.14 -16.30
CA LEU A 5 5.40 -0.42 -15.03
C LEU A 5 6.62 -0.91 -14.24
N CYS A 6 6.82 -2.23 -14.18
CA CYS A 6 7.98 -2.83 -13.51
C CYS A 6 9.29 -2.36 -14.17
N ILE A 7 9.38 -2.43 -15.50
CA ILE A 7 10.59 -2.00 -16.23
C ILE A 7 10.84 -0.50 -16.07
N GLN A 8 9.79 0.32 -16.06
CA GLN A 8 9.91 1.76 -15.81
C GLN A 8 10.37 2.06 -14.38
N HIS A 9 9.82 1.37 -13.38
CA HIS A 9 10.18 1.56 -11.98
C HIS A 9 11.66 1.23 -11.73
N TRP A 10 12.13 0.11 -12.27
CA TRP A 10 13.51 -0.36 -12.13
C TRP A 10 14.45 0.13 -13.23
N ARG A 11 14.07 1.17 -14.01
CA ARG A 11 14.85 1.70 -15.14
C ARG A 11 16.32 1.92 -14.82
N HIS A 12 16.61 2.45 -13.64
CA HIS A 12 17.97 2.77 -13.19
C HIS A 12 18.88 1.53 -13.01
N TYR A 13 18.32 0.34 -12.80
CA TYR A 13 19.08 -0.91 -12.76
C TYR A 13 19.09 -1.66 -14.09
N LEU A 14 18.02 -1.50 -14.89
CA LEU A 14 17.79 -2.29 -16.10
C LEU A 14 18.35 -1.64 -17.36
N LEU A 15 18.56 -0.32 -17.37
CA LEU A 15 19.05 0.39 -18.55
C LEU A 15 20.49 -0.06 -18.90
N GLY A 16 20.71 -0.44 -20.16
CA GLY A 16 22.01 -0.86 -20.67
C GLY A 16 22.45 -2.28 -20.30
N ARG A 17 21.56 -3.09 -19.72
CA ARG A 17 21.81 -4.50 -19.40
C ARG A 17 20.77 -5.41 -20.05
N GLU A 18 21.19 -6.62 -20.36
CA GLU A 18 20.27 -7.70 -20.72
C GLU A 18 19.65 -8.31 -19.46
N PHE A 19 18.34 -8.51 -19.47
CA PHE A 19 17.63 -9.13 -18.33
C PHE A 19 16.49 -10.03 -18.78
N ILE A 20 16.03 -10.88 -17.86
CA ILE A 20 14.93 -11.81 -18.10
C ILE A 20 13.76 -11.41 -17.22
N VAL A 21 12.57 -11.28 -17.82
CA VAL A 21 11.33 -11.06 -17.09
C VAL A 21 10.52 -12.34 -17.02
N TYR A 22 10.26 -12.81 -15.81
CA TYR A 22 9.36 -13.93 -15.57
C TYR A 22 7.94 -13.44 -15.37
N THR A 23 6.99 -14.04 -16.09
CA THR A 23 5.55 -13.72 -15.97
C THR A 23 4.73 -15.01 -15.99
N ASP A 24 3.66 -15.02 -15.21
CA ASP A 24 2.61 -16.03 -15.22
C ASP A 24 1.57 -15.82 -16.33
N HIS A 25 1.74 -14.78 -17.15
CA HIS A 25 0.86 -14.50 -18.26
C HIS A 25 1.47 -14.94 -19.59
N LYS A 26 1.06 -16.13 -20.07
CA LYS A 26 1.62 -16.79 -21.27
C LYS A 26 1.55 -15.92 -22.54
N SER A 27 0.51 -15.10 -22.67
CA SER A 27 0.33 -14.20 -23.82
C SER A 27 1.44 -13.16 -23.95
N LEU A 28 2.08 -12.77 -22.83
CA LEU A 28 3.17 -11.78 -22.84
C LEU A 28 4.50 -12.35 -23.33
N LYS A 29 4.66 -13.68 -23.42
CA LYS A 29 5.87 -14.32 -23.95
C LYS A 29 6.19 -13.81 -25.37
N HIS A 30 5.14 -13.61 -26.16
CA HIS A 30 5.24 -13.14 -27.55
C HIS A 30 4.92 -11.66 -27.69
N PHE A 31 4.92 -10.89 -26.60
CA PHE A 31 4.51 -9.48 -26.61
C PHE A 31 5.26 -8.64 -27.66
N LEU A 32 6.57 -8.86 -27.81
CA LEU A 32 7.40 -8.17 -28.81
C LEU A 32 7.20 -8.68 -30.24
N GLN A 33 6.69 -9.90 -30.40
CA GLN A 33 6.45 -10.55 -31.70
C GLN A 33 5.00 -10.39 -32.19
N GLN A 34 4.09 -9.98 -31.30
CA GLN A 34 2.69 -9.81 -31.60
C GLN A 34 2.45 -8.57 -32.47
N LYS A 35 1.48 -8.68 -33.38
CA LYS A 35 1.02 -7.55 -34.20
C LYS A 35 0.32 -6.54 -33.27
N ILE A 36 0.90 -5.35 -33.19
CA ILE A 36 0.37 -4.26 -32.37
C ILE A 36 -0.88 -3.71 -33.03
N THR A 37 -2.04 -3.88 -32.37
CA THR A 37 -3.33 -3.44 -32.93
C THR A 37 -3.92 -2.26 -32.18
N SER A 38 -3.56 -2.08 -30.90
CA SER A 38 -4.11 -1.01 -30.04
C SER A 38 -3.10 0.13 -29.84
N PRO A 39 -3.57 1.41 -29.83
CA PRO A 39 -2.71 2.57 -29.54
C PRO A 39 -2.04 2.48 -28.15
N ASP A 40 -2.69 1.88 -27.15
CA ASP A 40 -2.09 1.69 -25.83
C ASP A 40 -0.88 0.74 -25.89
N GLN A 41 -0.97 -0.31 -26.71
CA GLN A 41 0.14 -1.23 -26.90
C GLN A 41 1.30 -0.57 -27.65
N GLN A 42 1.03 0.35 -28.58
CA GLN A 42 2.07 1.15 -29.24
C GLN A 42 2.80 2.04 -28.23
N CYS A 43 2.06 2.71 -27.34
CA CYS A 43 2.64 3.53 -26.28
C CYS A 43 3.50 2.69 -25.32
N TRP A 44 3.03 1.49 -24.94
CA TRP A 44 3.80 0.56 -24.12
C TRP A 44 5.07 0.08 -24.80
N LEU A 45 4.99 -0.26 -26.09
CA LEU A 45 6.17 -0.68 -26.84
C LEU A 45 7.17 0.46 -26.94
N ALA A 46 6.73 1.68 -27.21
CA ALA A 46 7.59 2.86 -27.22
C ALA A 46 8.33 3.07 -25.89
N LYS A 47 7.68 2.80 -24.76
CA LYS A 47 8.31 2.84 -23.42
C LYS A 47 9.35 1.75 -23.19
N LEU A 48 9.22 0.63 -23.90
CA LEU A 48 10.12 -0.53 -23.82
C LEU A 48 11.24 -0.50 -24.87
N LEU A 49 11.17 0.41 -25.85
CA LEU A 49 12.23 0.63 -26.82
C LEU A 49 13.52 1.06 -26.08
N GLY A 50 14.61 0.34 -26.37
CA GLY A 50 15.93 0.58 -25.77
C GLY A 50 16.29 -0.34 -24.60
N TYR A 51 15.35 -1.15 -24.10
CA TYR A 51 15.68 -2.24 -23.17
C TYR A 51 15.91 -3.54 -23.93
N GLN A 52 16.91 -4.31 -23.49
CA GLN A 52 17.18 -5.65 -24.01
C GLN A 52 16.69 -6.65 -22.98
N PHE A 53 15.58 -7.33 -23.27
CA PHE A 53 15.01 -8.29 -22.34
C PHE A 53 14.33 -9.46 -23.02
N GLU A 54 14.32 -10.60 -22.34
CA GLU A 54 13.58 -11.80 -22.73
C GLU A 54 12.40 -12.02 -21.76
N VAL A 55 11.21 -12.30 -22.29
CA VAL A 55 10.04 -12.66 -21.47
C VAL A 55 9.90 -14.17 -21.39
N LYS A 56 10.04 -14.74 -20.19
CA LYS A 56 9.82 -16.16 -19.92
C LYS A 56 8.54 -16.40 -19.15
N TYR A 57 7.78 -17.38 -19.60
CA TYR A 57 6.61 -17.84 -18.87
C TYR A 57 7.05 -18.68 -17.66
N LYS A 58 6.50 -18.35 -16.49
CA LYS A 58 6.67 -19.11 -15.25
C LYS A 58 5.27 -19.41 -14.68
N PRO A 59 4.89 -20.68 -14.42
CA PRO A 59 3.58 -21.00 -13.87
C PRO A 59 3.29 -20.24 -12.57
N GLY A 60 2.04 -19.79 -12.37
CA GLY A 60 1.66 -19.03 -11.17
C GLY A 60 1.99 -19.75 -9.85
N LEU A 61 1.92 -21.09 -9.85
CA LEU A 61 2.33 -21.94 -8.72
C LEU A 61 3.79 -21.75 -8.28
N GLU A 62 4.67 -21.37 -9.19
CA GLU A 62 6.08 -21.07 -8.92
C GLU A 62 6.36 -19.56 -8.83
N ASN A 63 5.38 -18.73 -9.19
CA ASN A 63 5.43 -17.27 -9.14
C ASN A 63 4.71 -16.69 -7.91
N ARG A 64 4.59 -17.49 -6.83
CA ARG A 64 3.81 -17.13 -5.62
C ARG A 64 4.24 -15.82 -4.99
N ALA A 65 5.53 -15.50 -5.00
CA ALA A 65 6.02 -14.25 -4.42
C ALA A 65 5.48 -13.02 -5.17
N ALA A 66 5.52 -13.04 -6.50
CA ALA A 66 5.00 -11.94 -7.31
C ALA A 66 3.46 -11.89 -7.28
N ASP A 67 2.79 -13.04 -7.25
CA ASP A 67 1.33 -13.13 -7.11
C ASP A 67 0.84 -12.66 -5.73
N ALA A 68 1.58 -12.94 -4.66
CA ALA A 68 1.28 -12.40 -3.34
C ALA A 68 1.43 -10.87 -3.33
N LEU A 69 2.55 -10.35 -3.83
CA LEU A 69 2.80 -8.91 -3.87
C LEU A 69 1.82 -8.15 -4.78
N SER A 70 1.36 -8.76 -5.88
CA SER A 70 0.36 -8.13 -6.74
C SER A 70 -1.02 -8.05 -6.08
N ARG A 71 -1.35 -8.98 -5.17
CA ARG A 71 -2.61 -9.03 -4.41
C ARG A 71 -2.58 -8.21 -3.12
N CYS A 72 -1.39 -7.88 -2.60
CA CYS A 72 -1.24 -7.07 -1.38
C CYS A 72 -1.75 -5.63 -1.48
N TYR A 73 -2.16 -5.16 -2.66
CA TYR A 73 -2.66 -3.79 -2.82
C TYR A 73 -4.14 -3.61 -2.47
N ASP A 74 -4.95 -4.68 -2.40
CA ASP A 74 -6.40 -4.51 -2.25
C ASP A 74 -6.94 -4.68 -0.81
N GLU A 75 -6.44 -5.56 0.07
CA GLU A 75 -7.12 -5.77 1.37
C GLU A 75 -6.25 -6.38 2.48
N LEU A 76 -5.09 -5.80 2.83
CA LEU A 76 -4.49 -6.18 4.13
C LEU A 76 -3.79 -5.01 4.81
N ASP A 77 -4.35 -4.66 5.97
CA ASP A 77 -3.76 -3.89 7.05
C ASP A 77 -2.23 -4.08 7.15
N LEU A 78 -1.47 -3.24 6.46
CA LEU A 78 -0.09 -2.91 6.86
C LEU A 78 -0.06 -2.39 8.31
N CYS A 79 -1.21 -1.98 8.85
CA CYS A 79 -1.46 -1.69 10.26
C CYS A 79 -1.16 -2.87 11.21
N THR A 80 -1.13 -4.12 10.74
CA THR A 80 -0.84 -5.29 11.60
C THR A 80 0.65 -5.52 11.85
N ILE A 81 1.54 -4.92 11.06
CA ILE A 81 3.01 -5.09 11.20
C ILE A 81 3.61 -3.99 12.11
N ILE A 82 2.86 -2.94 12.42
CA ILE A 82 3.32 -1.88 13.34
C ILE A 82 3.01 -2.33 14.78
N SER A 83 4.02 -2.78 15.51
CA SER A 83 3.91 -2.96 16.96
C SER A 83 3.83 -1.59 17.63
N TYR A 84 2.65 -1.19 18.06
CA TYR A 84 2.47 -0.03 18.94
C TYR A 84 2.42 -0.50 20.40
N PRO A 85 2.96 0.28 21.35
CA PRO A 85 2.74 0.01 22.76
C PRO A 85 1.24 0.12 23.05
N GLN A 86 0.59 -1.01 23.26
CA GLN A 86 -0.80 -1.03 23.70
C GLN A 86 -0.81 -0.73 25.19
N TRP A 87 -1.35 0.43 25.56
CA TRP A 87 -1.50 0.78 26.97
C TRP A 87 -2.64 -0.04 27.59
N VAL A 88 -2.25 -1.09 28.32
CA VAL A 88 -3.15 -2.12 28.86
C VAL A 88 -4.10 -1.55 29.91
N GLU A 89 -3.66 -0.56 30.68
CA GLU A 89 -4.45 0.07 31.75
C GLU A 89 -5.39 1.18 31.25
N SER A 90 -5.42 1.47 29.95
CA SER A 90 -6.26 2.54 29.37
C SER A 90 -7.73 2.43 29.77
N GLN A 91 -8.28 1.21 29.78
CA GLN A 91 -9.65 0.98 30.18
C GLN A 91 -9.91 1.32 31.65
N ARG A 92 -8.96 1.00 32.55
CA ARG A 92 -9.10 1.30 33.98
C ARG A 92 -9.13 2.81 34.22
N LEU A 93 -8.26 3.56 33.55
CA LEU A 93 -8.25 5.02 33.68
C LEU A 93 -9.54 5.64 33.13
N LEU A 94 -10.07 5.13 32.02
CA LEU A 94 -11.36 5.59 31.48
C LEU A 94 -12.52 5.28 32.44
N ASP A 95 -12.49 4.14 33.11
CA ASP A 95 -13.51 3.78 34.10
C ASP A 95 -13.38 4.61 35.38
N GLU A 96 -12.17 4.89 35.85
CA GLU A 96 -11.91 5.82 36.96
C GLU A 96 -12.40 7.24 36.62
N VAL A 97 -12.12 7.74 35.42
CA VAL A 97 -12.61 9.04 34.93
C VAL A 97 -14.14 9.09 34.84
N LYS A 98 -14.79 7.99 34.46
CA LYS A 98 -16.27 7.89 34.45
C LYS A 98 -16.86 7.90 35.86
N ASN A 99 -16.21 7.22 36.79
CA ASN A 99 -16.69 7.10 38.17
C ASN A 99 -16.35 8.33 39.03
N ASP A 100 -15.38 9.15 38.63
CA ASP A 100 -15.01 10.36 39.35
C ASP A 100 -16.01 11.50 39.14
N THR A 101 -16.80 11.77 40.18
CA THR A 101 -17.79 12.84 40.21
C THR A 101 -17.21 14.25 40.00
N THR A 102 -15.94 14.49 40.36
CA THR A 102 -15.30 15.80 40.19
C THR A 102 -14.94 16.04 38.73
N ILE A 103 -14.42 15.01 38.05
CA ILE A 103 -14.05 15.08 36.64
C ILE A 103 -15.31 15.18 35.78
N GLN A 104 -16.38 14.44 36.10
CA GLN A 104 -17.65 14.55 35.38
C GLN A 104 -18.28 15.95 35.47
N LYS A 105 -18.23 16.58 36.65
CA LYS A 105 -18.68 17.98 36.82
C LYS A 105 -17.83 18.94 36.00
N LEU A 106 -16.52 18.75 35.99
CA LEU A 106 -15.60 19.59 35.21
C LEU A 106 -15.83 19.43 33.69
N ILE A 107 -16.09 18.21 33.21
CA ILE A 107 -16.47 17.95 31.81
C ILE A 107 -17.77 18.68 31.47
N GLN A 108 -18.79 18.62 32.35
CA GLN A 108 -20.07 19.31 32.14
C GLN A 108 -19.93 20.83 32.12
N GLU A 109 -19.12 21.40 33.02
CA GLU A 109 -18.87 22.84 33.09
C GLU A 109 -18.14 23.35 31.85
N VAL A 110 -17.09 22.66 31.41
CA VAL A 110 -16.30 23.05 30.22
C VAL A 110 -17.09 22.82 28.93
N SER A 111 -17.95 21.81 28.87
CA SER A 111 -18.85 21.59 27.72
C SER A 111 -19.95 22.64 27.63
N SER A 112 -20.43 23.15 28.76
CA SER A 112 -21.48 24.16 28.81
C SER A 112 -20.94 25.57 28.58
N ASN A 113 -19.73 25.86 29.09
CA ASN A 113 -19.07 27.15 28.98
C ASN A 113 -17.56 26.94 28.72
N PRO A 114 -17.09 27.05 27.46
CA PRO A 114 -15.70 26.84 27.07
C PRO A 114 -14.70 27.77 27.78
N ASP A 115 -15.13 28.96 28.19
CA ASP A 115 -14.30 29.97 28.89
C ASP A 115 -14.36 29.86 30.43
N SER A 116 -15.16 28.93 30.99
CA SER A 116 -15.36 28.80 32.44
C SER A 116 -14.08 28.38 33.18
N LYS A 117 -13.17 27.66 32.49
CA LYS A 117 -11.91 27.18 33.05
C LYS A 117 -10.77 27.39 32.03
N PRO A 118 -9.99 28.48 32.14
CA PRO A 118 -8.86 28.69 31.24
C PRO A 118 -7.84 27.55 31.41
N GLY A 119 -7.48 26.91 30.30
CA GLY A 119 -6.53 25.80 30.25
C GLY A 119 -7.14 24.40 30.15
N TYR A 120 -8.47 24.27 30.23
CA TYR A 120 -9.16 22.99 30.04
C TYR A 120 -9.86 22.95 28.68
N SER A 121 -9.71 21.85 27.95
CA SER A 121 -10.43 21.59 26.70
C SER A 121 -10.85 20.12 26.66
N VAL A 122 -12.11 19.85 26.30
CA VAL A 122 -12.63 18.49 26.14
C VAL A 122 -12.45 18.09 24.67
N LYS A 123 -11.62 17.08 24.41
CA LYS A 123 -11.51 16.46 23.08
C LYS A 123 -12.23 15.12 23.11
N GLN A 124 -13.22 14.97 22.24
CA GLN A 124 -13.90 13.70 21.95
C GLN A 124 -13.05 12.83 21.04
#